data_AF-A0A7G2S0G6-F1
#
_entry.id   AF-A0A7G2S0G6-F1
#
_cell.length_a   1.000
_cell.length_b   1.000
_cell.length_c   1.000
_cell.angle_alpha   90.00
_cell.angle_beta   90.00
_cell.angle_gamma   90.00
#
_symmetry.space_group_name_H-M   'P 1'
#
loop_
_entity.id
_entity.type
_entity.pdbx_description
1 polymer ?
#
loop_
_entity_poly.entity_id
_entity_poly.type
_entity_poly.pdbx_seq_one_letter_code
_entity_poly.pdbx_strand_id
1 'polypeptide(L)'
;MTERRLSPLDKLLARADNALRTLTPGTIQAERSPAHASAAPDAPEAGSLPTDKRRHVLGLMRINHTGEVCAQALYQGQASTASLPHVRHAMEEAAREEEDHLAWCEERIQELGGVPSKLNPLFYAMSYAVGATAGLVGDRWSLGFVSETENQVVKHLEAHLFQVPESDLRTRAILEQMKSDELKHAVTAKDAGGADLPPPVRHAMTLMSKVMTFTTYRI
;
A
#
# COMPACT_ATOMS: atom_id res chain seq x y z
N MET A 1 24.98 12.16 -17.55
CA MET A 1 25.23 11.56 -16.22
C MET A 1 25.47 10.08 -16.42
N THR A 2 26.57 9.54 -15.91
CA THR A 2 26.91 8.12 -16.05
C THR A 2 25.99 7.31 -15.15
N GLU A 3 25.06 6.54 -15.71
CA GLU A 3 24.22 5.63 -14.91
C GLU A 3 25.13 4.61 -14.19
N ARG A 4 25.05 4.57 -12.86
CA ARG A 4 25.75 3.56 -12.06
C ARG A 4 25.17 2.18 -12.41
N ARG A 5 25.97 1.31 -13.01
CA ARG A 5 25.60 -0.10 -13.23
C ARG A 5 25.73 -0.87 -11.93
N LEU A 6 24.61 -1.13 -11.27
CA LEU A 6 24.54 -1.96 -10.07
C LEU A 6 24.82 -3.44 -10.41
N SER A 7 25.68 -4.09 -9.64
CA SER A 7 25.92 -5.53 -9.72
C SER A 7 24.69 -6.32 -9.25
N PRO A 8 24.59 -7.63 -9.55
CA PRO A 8 23.52 -8.47 -9.00
C PRO A 8 23.48 -8.47 -7.47
N LEU A 9 24.64 -8.41 -6.81
CA LEU A 9 24.74 -8.31 -5.36
C LEU A 9 24.20 -6.98 -4.85
N ASP A 10 24.55 -5.86 -5.50
CA ASP A 10 24.04 -4.54 -5.11
C ASP A 10 22.51 -4.47 -5.22
N LYS A 11 21.94 -5.08 -6.27
CA LYS A 11 20.48 -5.17 -6.46
C LYS A 11 19.82 -6.02 -5.38
N LEU A 12 20.45 -7.13 -4.97
CA LEU A 12 19.96 -7.96 -3.89
C LEU A 12 19.99 -7.21 -2.55
N LEU A 13 21.10 -6.51 -2.26
CA LEU A 13 21.23 -5.71 -1.05
C LEU A 13 20.23 -4.56 -1.02
N ALA A 14 20.00 -3.86 -2.14
CA ALA A 14 18.99 -2.80 -2.22
C ALA A 14 17.57 -3.33 -1.95
N ARG A 15 17.23 -4.53 -2.47
CA ARG A 15 15.94 -5.17 -2.19
C ARG A 15 15.79 -5.58 -0.73
N ALA A 16 16.86 -6.10 -0.14
CA ALA A 16 16.87 -6.46 1.27
C ALA A 16 16.73 -5.22 2.17
N ASP A 17 17.43 -4.12 1.83
CA ASP A 17 17.29 -2.83 2.52
C ASP A 17 15.86 -2.29 2.44
N ASN A 18 15.26 -2.28 1.24
CA ASN A 18 13.87 -1.87 1.07
C ASN A 18 12.91 -2.74 1.90
N ALA A 19 13.06 -4.07 1.87
CA ALA A 19 12.25 -4.97 2.68
C ALA A 19 12.38 -4.67 4.18
N LEU A 20 13.60 -4.43 4.66
CA LEU A 20 13.85 -4.06 6.06
C LEU A 20 13.19 -2.74 6.41
N ARG A 21 13.26 -1.73 5.53
CA ARG A 21 12.61 -0.42 5.75
C ARG A 21 11.09 -0.51 5.74
N THR A 22 10.50 -1.30 4.83
CA THR A 22 9.05 -1.49 4.79
C THR A 22 8.53 -2.24 6.03
N LEU A 23 9.33 -3.16 6.58
CA LEU A 23 8.92 -4.02 7.69
C LEU A 23 9.28 -3.48 9.07
N THR A 24 10.17 -2.50 9.16
CA THR A 24 10.60 -1.92 10.43
C THR A 24 9.81 -0.64 10.71
N PRO A 25 9.01 -0.60 11.80
CA PRO A 25 8.28 0.60 12.16
C PRO A 25 9.17 1.84 12.30
N GLY A 26 8.74 2.97 11.76
CA GLY A 26 9.40 4.26 11.87
C GLY A 26 10.60 4.50 10.95
N THR A 27 10.94 3.58 10.04
CA THR A 27 12.05 3.79 9.10
C THR A 27 11.68 4.51 7.82
N ILE A 28 10.42 4.44 7.40
CA ILE A 28 9.89 5.20 6.26
C ILE A 28 9.35 6.53 6.78
N GLN A 29 9.61 7.61 6.06
CA GLN A 29 9.15 8.96 6.38
C GLN A 29 8.40 9.49 5.17
N ALA A 30 7.21 10.05 5.38
CA ALA A 30 6.47 10.67 4.30
C ALA A 30 7.19 11.93 3.82
N GLU A 31 7.33 12.07 2.50
CA GLU A 31 7.79 13.30 1.85
C GLU A 31 6.63 14.29 1.64
N ARG A 32 5.41 13.77 1.55
CA ARG A 32 4.18 14.55 1.40
C ARG A 32 3.32 14.51 2.66
N SER A 33 2.44 15.49 2.79
CA SER A 33 1.31 15.44 3.73
C SER A 33 0.02 15.13 2.96
N PRO A 34 -0.95 14.41 3.55
CA PRO A 34 -2.24 14.20 2.91
C PRO A 34 -2.91 15.55 2.61
N ALA A 35 -3.55 15.69 1.44
CA ALA A 35 -4.33 16.89 1.18
C ALA A 35 -5.42 17.04 2.25
N HIS A 36 -5.65 18.28 2.69
CA HIS A 36 -6.58 18.61 3.78
C HIS A 36 -6.21 18.03 5.17
N ALA A 37 -4.97 17.57 5.38
CA ALA A 37 -4.47 17.23 6.72
C ALA A 37 -4.35 18.45 7.67
N SER A 38 -4.61 19.67 7.18
CA SER A 38 -4.72 20.86 8.01
C SER A 38 -5.77 20.62 9.09
N ALA A 39 -5.31 20.35 10.30
CA ALA A 39 -6.12 20.38 11.48
C ALA A 39 -6.91 21.70 11.46
N ALA A 40 -8.24 21.61 11.40
CA ALA A 40 -9.03 22.74 11.87
C ALA A 40 -8.51 23.07 13.27
N PRO A 41 -8.35 24.35 13.64
CA PRO A 41 -7.82 24.75 14.95
C PRO A 41 -8.56 24.11 16.14
N ASP A 42 -9.80 23.66 15.90
CA ASP A 42 -10.70 23.03 16.87
C ASP A 42 -11.00 21.55 16.57
N ALA A 43 -10.23 20.89 15.69
CA ALA A 43 -10.40 19.47 15.44
C ALA A 43 -10.07 18.68 16.72
N PRO A 44 -10.96 17.80 17.19
CA PRO A 44 -10.69 16.99 18.37
C PRO A 44 -9.39 16.21 18.19
N GLU A 45 -8.44 16.34 19.13
CA GLU A 45 -7.18 15.57 19.08
C GLU A 45 -7.47 14.06 18.96
N ALA A 46 -6.50 13.29 18.47
CA ALA A 46 -6.60 11.82 18.32
C ALA A 46 -7.08 11.09 19.60
N GLY A 47 -6.93 11.72 20.78
CA GLY A 47 -7.45 11.26 22.07
C GLY A 47 -8.95 11.47 22.33
N SER A 48 -9.70 12.06 21.41
CA SER A 48 -11.11 12.42 21.60
C SER A 48 -12.12 11.32 21.20
N LEU A 49 -11.69 10.29 20.49
CA LEU A 49 -12.58 9.21 20.08
C LEU A 49 -12.95 8.33 21.28
N PRO A 50 -14.24 7.97 21.46
CA PRO A 50 -14.64 6.90 22.36
C PRO A 50 -13.82 5.63 22.14
N THR A 51 -13.48 4.92 23.22
CA THR A 51 -12.54 3.79 23.20
C THR A 51 -12.91 2.71 22.17
N ASP A 52 -14.19 2.42 22.01
CA ASP A 52 -14.72 1.47 21.02
C ASP A 52 -14.47 1.94 19.58
N LYS A 53 -14.78 3.21 19.28
CA LYS A 53 -14.52 3.82 17.97
C LYS A 53 -13.03 3.90 17.67
N ARG A 54 -12.21 4.32 18.64
CA ARG A 54 -10.75 4.37 18.50
C ARG A 54 -10.16 3.00 18.16
N ARG A 55 -10.59 1.95 18.86
CA ARG A 55 -10.15 0.57 18.59
C ARG A 55 -10.59 0.11 17.20
N HIS A 56 -11.80 0.48 16.78
CA HIS A 56 -12.30 0.13 15.45
C HIS A 56 -11.48 0.80 14.35
N VAL A 57 -11.27 2.11 14.43
CA VAL A 57 -10.45 2.88 13.48
C VAL A 57 -9.01 2.36 13.45
N LEU A 58 -8.43 2.04 14.60
CA LEU A 58 -7.10 1.43 14.68
C LEU A 58 -7.03 0.12 13.89
N GLY A 59 -8.06 -0.74 14.00
CA GLY A 59 -8.15 -1.96 13.21
C GLY A 59 -8.21 -1.68 11.70
N LEU A 60 -8.96 -0.67 11.27
CA LEU A 60 -9.02 -0.27 9.85
C LEU A 60 -7.67 0.27 9.36
N MET A 61 -6.98 1.09 10.16
CA MET A 61 -5.68 1.63 9.77
C MET A 61 -4.60 0.56 9.71
N ARG A 62 -4.65 -0.48 10.56
CA ARG A 62 -3.78 -1.66 10.41
C ARG A 62 -4.00 -2.40 9.10
N ILE A 63 -5.26 -2.52 8.67
CA ILE A 63 -5.58 -3.13 7.37
C ILE A 63 -4.93 -2.32 6.26
N ASN A 64 -5.14 -1.00 6.23
CA ASN A 64 -4.59 -0.12 5.20
C ASN A 64 -3.05 -0.20 5.19
N HIS A 65 -2.41 -0.03 6.35
CA HIS A 65 -0.96 -0.19 6.48
C HIS A 65 -0.46 -1.54 5.95
N THR A 66 -1.16 -2.64 6.23
CA THR A 66 -0.75 -3.95 5.72
C THR A 66 -0.94 -4.05 4.21
N GLY A 67 -1.98 -3.39 3.68
CA GLY A 67 -2.16 -3.17 2.24
C GLY A 67 -0.94 -2.49 1.62
N GLU A 68 -0.46 -1.41 2.22
CA GLU A 68 0.72 -0.69 1.71
C GLU A 68 2.00 -1.52 1.78
N VAL A 69 2.19 -2.30 2.85
CA VAL A 69 3.28 -3.28 2.94
C VAL A 69 3.20 -4.30 1.78
N CYS A 70 1.99 -4.73 1.42
CA CYS A 70 1.78 -5.65 0.29
C CYS A 70 2.05 -4.97 -1.05
N ALA A 71 1.60 -3.73 -1.26
CA ALA A 71 1.82 -2.96 -2.48
C ALA A 71 3.33 -2.74 -2.72
N GLN A 72 4.05 -2.30 -1.67
CA GLN A 72 5.51 -2.18 -1.68
C GLN A 72 6.20 -3.47 -2.12
N ALA A 73 5.84 -4.59 -1.49
CA ALA A 73 6.41 -5.89 -1.81
C ALA A 73 6.08 -6.32 -3.24
N LEU A 74 4.83 -6.12 -3.67
CA LEU A 74 4.34 -6.47 -5.00
C LEU A 74 5.10 -5.71 -6.08
N TYR A 75 5.21 -4.38 -5.96
CA TYR A 75 5.91 -3.53 -6.93
C TYR A 75 7.40 -3.83 -6.99
N GLN A 76 8.04 -4.04 -5.85
CA GLN A 76 9.44 -4.46 -5.81
C GLN A 76 9.63 -5.85 -6.45
N GLY A 77 8.68 -6.77 -6.23
CA GLY A 77 8.65 -8.07 -6.89
C GLY A 77 8.53 -7.93 -8.41
N GLN A 78 7.55 -7.19 -8.91
CA GLN A 78 7.33 -6.97 -10.34
C GLN A 78 8.54 -6.30 -10.99
N ALA A 79 9.04 -5.20 -10.42
CA ALA A 79 10.24 -4.49 -10.87
C ALA A 79 11.47 -5.40 -10.97
N SER A 80 11.57 -6.40 -10.07
CA SER A 80 12.70 -7.31 -10.01
C SER A 80 12.85 -8.23 -11.22
N THR A 81 11.73 -8.50 -11.90
CA THR A 81 11.57 -9.47 -12.99
C THR A 81 10.98 -8.86 -14.27
N ALA A 82 10.63 -7.58 -14.24
CA ALA A 82 10.08 -6.86 -15.40
C ALA A 82 11.04 -6.89 -16.58
N SER A 83 10.49 -7.15 -17.77
CA SER A 83 11.27 -7.28 -19.01
C SER A 83 11.55 -5.92 -19.66
N LEU A 84 10.59 -5.01 -19.59
CA LEU A 84 10.65 -3.68 -20.19
C LEU A 84 11.16 -2.63 -19.18
N PRO A 85 12.20 -1.84 -19.52
CA PRO A 85 12.76 -0.84 -18.62
C PRO A 85 11.76 0.22 -18.12
N HIS A 86 10.83 0.66 -18.97
CA HIS A 86 9.83 1.66 -18.58
C HIS A 86 8.80 1.10 -17.60
N VAL A 87 8.45 -0.19 -17.70
CA VAL A 87 7.55 -0.84 -16.73
C VAL A 87 8.24 -0.98 -15.39
N ARG A 88 9.51 -1.40 -15.38
CA ARG A 88 10.32 -1.40 -14.15
C ARG A 88 10.35 -0.02 -13.49
N HIS A 89 10.61 1.04 -14.26
CA HIS A 89 10.64 2.41 -13.75
C HIS A 89 9.28 2.82 -13.16
N ALA A 90 8.18 2.52 -13.86
CA ALA A 90 6.84 2.80 -13.36
C ALA A 90 6.53 2.08 -12.03
N MET A 91 6.96 0.81 -11.87
CA MET A 91 6.81 0.09 -10.60
C MET A 91 7.67 0.70 -9.48
N GLU A 92 8.88 1.14 -9.80
CA GLU A 92 9.78 1.81 -8.85
C GLU A 92 9.24 3.18 -8.43
N GLU A 93 8.60 3.92 -9.34
CA GLU A 93 7.93 5.18 -9.03
C GLU A 93 6.68 4.97 -8.17
N ALA A 94 5.81 4.01 -8.52
CA ALA A 94 4.64 3.66 -7.72
C ALA A 94 5.06 3.26 -6.30
N ALA A 95 6.09 2.41 -6.16
CA ALA A 95 6.62 2.05 -4.85
C ALA A 95 7.12 3.25 -4.04
N ARG A 96 7.68 4.30 -4.66
CA ARG A 96 8.06 5.51 -3.91
C ARG A 96 6.85 6.32 -3.47
N GLU A 97 5.83 6.46 -4.33
CA GLU A 97 4.60 7.17 -3.94
C GLU A 97 3.88 6.46 -2.79
N GLU A 98 3.91 5.12 -2.76
CA GLU A 98 3.35 4.30 -1.68
C GLU A 98 4.09 4.41 -0.33
N GLU A 99 5.32 4.94 -0.31
CA GLU A 99 6.04 5.15 0.96
C GLU A 99 5.34 6.20 1.82
N ASP A 100 4.73 7.21 1.20
CA ASP A 100 3.92 8.20 1.89
C ASP A 100 2.69 7.57 2.55
N HIS A 101 1.96 6.71 1.81
CA HIS A 101 0.77 6.03 2.31
C HIS A 101 1.10 5.14 3.51
N LEU A 102 2.18 4.38 3.41
CA LEU A 102 2.68 3.52 4.48
C LEU A 102 3.00 4.35 5.74
N ALA A 103 3.73 5.45 5.58
CA ALA A 103 4.09 6.34 6.68
C ALA A 103 2.86 7.01 7.33
N TRP A 104 1.90 7.51 6.54
CA TRP A 104 0.68 8.11 7.07
C TRP A 104 -0.17 7.10 7.85
N CYS A 105 -0.28 5.88 7.33
CA CYS A 105 -1.00 4.82 8.02
C CYS A 105 -0.32 4.44 9.34
N GLU A 106 1.01 4.35 9.34
CA GLU A 106 1.80 4.07 10.54
C GLU A 106 1.65 5.17 11.59
N GLU A 107 1.84 6.43 11.20
CA GLU A 107 1.68 7.59 12.07
C GLU A 107 0.28 7.57 12.71
N ARG A 108 -0.77 7.33 11.91
CA ARG A 108 -2.13 7.30 12.43
C ARG A 108 -2.38 6.13 13.38
N ILE A 109 -1.79 4.95 13.12
CA ILE A 109 -1.82 3.81 14.05
C ILE A 109 -1.22 4.20 15.41
N GLN A 110 -0.09 4.92 15.40
CA GLN A 110 0.59 5.38 16.61
C GLN A 110 -0.23 6.43 17.35
N GLU A 111 -0.80 7.42 16.65
CA GLU A 111 -1.72 8.43 17.20
C GLU A 111 -2.93 7.80 17.90
N LEU A 112 -3.44 6.67 17.38
CA LEU A 112 -4.55 5.91 17.97
C LEU A 112 -4.13 5.03 19.17
N GLY A 113 -2.82 4.97 19.47
CA GLY A 113 -2.23 4.17 20.56
C GLY A 113 -2.02 2.69 20.19
N GLY A 114 -1.87 2.39 18.91
CA GLY A 114 -1.63 1.05 18.39
C GLY A 114 -0.22 0.84 17.83
N VAL A 115 -0.04 -0.32 17.20
CA VAL A 115 1.18 -0.72 16.47
C VAL A 115 0.79 -1.44 15.18
N PRO A 116 1.63 -1.42 14.13
CA PRO A 116 1.39 -2.18 12.90
C PRO A 116 1.23 -3.68 13.13
N SER A 117 0.66 -4.37 12.14
CA SER A 117 0.40 -5.81 12.21
C SER A 117 1.69 -6.63 12.29
N LYS A 118 1.70 -7.62 13.21
CA LYS A 118 2.81 -8.57 13.32
C LYS A 118 2.89 -9.56 12.16
N LEU A 119 1.86 -9.63 11.32
CA LEU A 119 1.81 -10.49 10.14
C LEU A 119 2.44 -9.85 8.90
N ASN A 120 2.85 -8.57 8.98
CA ASN A 120 3.46 -7.83 7.88
C ASN A 120 4.62 -8.58 7.20
N PRO A 121 5.57 -9.24 7.91
CA PRO A 121 6.64 -9.99 7.25
C PRO A 121 6.14 -11.13 6.36
N LEU A 122 5.09 -11.83 6.79
CA LEU A 122 4.49 -12.92 6.01
C LEU A 122 3.79 -12.37 4.77
N PHE A 123 3.00 -11.31 4.93
CA PHE A 123 2.29 -10.68 3.82
C PHE A 123 3.25 -10.06 2.81
N TYR A 124 4.32 -9.40 3.27
CA TYR A 124 5.38 -8.88 2.41
C TYR A 124 5.99 -10.01 1.57
N ALA A 125 6.41 -11.12 2.20
CA ALA A 125 7.03 -12.23 1.47
C ALA A 125 6.10 -12.84 0.40
N MET A 126 4.81 -13.03 0.73
CA MET A 126 3.83 -13.55 -0.21
C MET A 126 3.59 -12.57 -1.38
N SER A 127 3.40 -11.29 -1.10
CA SER A 127 3.16 -10.26 -2.11
C SER A 127 4.36 -10.06 -3.02
N TYR A 128 5.59 -10.11 -2.48
CA TYR A 128 6.81 -10.10 -3.29
C TYR A 128 6.87 -11.28 -4.26
N ALA A 129 6.57 -12.48 -3.78
CA ALA A 129 6.58 -13.68 -4.62
C ALA A 129 5.52 -13.60 -5.74
N VAL A 130 4.32 -13.11 -5.42
CA VAL A 130 3.26 -12.87 -6.41
C VAL A 130 3.72 -11.84 -7.45
N GLY A 131 4.31 -10.72 -7.00
CA GLY A 131 4.79 -9.66 -7.88
C GLY A 131 5.89 -10.14 -8.83
N ALA A 132 6.90 -10.83 -8.30
CA ALA A 132 7.97 -11.42 -9.11
C ALA A 132 7.41 -12.44 -10.12
N THR A 133 6.42 -13.24 -9.72
CA THR A 133 5.75 -14.17 -10.64
C THR A 133 5.01 -13.43 -11.75
N ALA A 134 4.28 -12.36 -11.43
CA ALA A 134 3.56 -11.55 -12.42
C ALA A 134 4.51 -10.89 -13.43
N GLY A 135 5.65 -10.35 -12.95
CA GLY A 135 6.68 -9.79 -13.83
C GLY A 135 7.31 -10.85 -14.75
N LEU A 136 7.56 -12.06 -14.24
CA LEU A 136 8.06 -13.18 -15.06
C LEU A 136 7.05 -13.64 -16.12
N VAL A 137 5.75 -13.63 -15.81
CA VAL A 137 4.68 -13.99 -16.75
C VAL A 137 4.56 -12.96 -17.88
N GLY A 138 4.88 -11.70 -17.59
CA GLY A 138 5.08 -10.66 -18.59
C GLY A 138 4.45 -9.32 -18.20
N ASP A 139 5.07 -8.24 -18.68
CA ASP A 139 4.77 -6.88 -18.22
C ASP A 139 3.31 -6.44 -18.43
N ARG A 140 2.66 -6.88 -19.51
CA ARG A 140 1.23 -6.64 -19.76
C ARG A 140 0.33 -7.21 -18.65
N TRP A 141 0.65 -8.39 -18.15
CA TRP A 141 -0.08 -9.03 -17.06
C TRP A 141 0.30 -8.43 -15.71
N SER A 142 1.58 -8.07 -15.54
CA SER A 142 2.07 -7.34 -14.37
C SER A 142 1.29 -6.03 -14.18
N LEU A 143 1.19 -5.21 -15.21
CA LEU A 143 0.42 -3.96 -15.20
C LEU A 143 -1.08 -4.21 -14.98
N GLY A 144 -1.62 -5.29 -15.55
CA GLY A 144 -2.99 -5.72 -15.28
C GLY A 144 -3.24 -6.05 -13.80
N PHE A 145 -2.26 -6.67 -13.16
CA PHE A 145 -2.30 -6.99 -11.74
C PHE A 145 -2.22 -5.75 -10.85
N VAL A 146 -1.41 -4.75 -11.22
CA VAL A 146 -1.41 -3.43 -10.55
C VAL A 146 -2.80 -2.81 -10.68
N SER A 147 -3.31 -2.65 -11.90
CA SER A 147 -4.61 -2.01 -12.13
C SER A 147 -5.74 -2.68 -11.34
N GLU A 148 -5.81 -4.02 -11.29
CA GLU A 148 -6.83 -4.70 -10.49
C GLU A 148 -6.60 -4.55 -8.97
N THR A 149 -5.34 -4.54 -8.52
CA THR A 149 -5.00 -4.32 -7.10
C THR A 149 -5.51 -2.96 -6.65
N GLU A 150 -5.16 -1.89 -7.35
CA GLU A 150 -5.58 -0.52 -7.00
C GLU A 150 -7.09 -0.36 -7.05
N ASN A 151 -7.75 -0.95 -8.06
CA ASN A 151 -9.21 -0.95 -8.13
C ASN A 151 -9.87 -1.67 -6.94
N GLN A 152 -9.22 -2.67 -6.35
CA GLN A 152 -9.69 -3.32 -5.11
C GLN A 152 -9.34 -2.49 -3.88
N VAL A 153 -8.18 -1.83 -3.84
CA VAL A 153 -7.78 -0.92 -2.75
C VAL A 153 -8.76 0.26 -2.67
N VAL A 154 -9.08 0.92 -3.79
CA VAL A 154 -10.08 2.01 -3.85
C VAL A 154 -11.41 1.59 -3.22
N LYS A 155 -11.92 0.40 -3.55
CA LYS A 155 -13.17 -0.13 -2.96
C LYS A 155 -13.05 -0.36 -1.46
N HIS A 156 -11.90 -0.84 -0.98
CA HIS A 156 -11.66 -0.99 0.46
C HIS A 156 -11.58 0.37 1.16
N LEU A 157 -10.90 1.35 0.57
CA LEU A 157 -10.81 2.70 1.12
C LEU A 157 -12.18 3.37 1.20
N GLU A 158 -13.04 3.21 0.18
CA GLU A 158 -14.43 3.67 0.23
C GLU A 158 -15.23 3.00 1.35
N ALA A 159 -15.09 1.69 1.52
CA ALA A 159 -15.74 0.96 2.60
C ALA A 159 -15.22 1.38 3.99
N HIS A 160 -13.93 1.69 4.13
CA HIS A 160 -13.34 2.20 5.36
C HIS A 160 -13.79 3.63 5.65
N LEU A 161 -13.84 4.50 4.64
CA LEU A 161 -14.36 5.87 4.77
C LEU A 161 -15.81 5.89 5.26
N PHE A 162 -16.63 4.91 4.91
CA PHE A 162 -17.98 4.77 5.44
C PHE A 162 -18.02 4.35 6.92
N GLN A 163 -17.02 3.58 7.38
CA GLN A 163 -16.95 3.05 8.74
C GLN A 163 -16.24 4.01 9.71
N VAL A 164 -15.34 4.87 9.22
CA VAL A 164 -14.64 5.88 10.02
C VAL A 164 -15.62 6.98 10.45
N PRO A 165 -15.69 7.33 11.76
CA PRO A 165 -16.55 8.40 12.24
C PRO A 165 -16.32 9.72 11.50
N GLU A 166 -17.38 10.46 11.20
CA GLU A 166 -17.28 11.78 10.54
C GLU A 166 -16.41 12.78 11.32
N SER A 167 -16.36 12.64 12.65
CA SER A 167 -15.53 13.45 13.52
C SER A 167 -14.02 13.15 13.43
N ASP A 168 -13.63 11.98 12.91
CA ASP A 168 -12.22 11.61 12.75
C ASP A 168 -11.65 12.14 11.43
N LEU A 169 -11.56 13.47 11.35
CA LEU A 169 -11.10 14.18 10.14
C LEU A 169 -9.68 13.77 9.73
N ARG A 170 -8.82 13.46 10.70
CA ARG A 170 -7.43 13.04 10.46
C ARG A 170 -7.38 11.73 9.69
N THR A 171 -8.09 10.69 10.15
CA THR A 171 -8.16 9.42 9.42
C THR A 171 -8.79 9.60 8.05
N ARG A 172 -9.88 10.37 7.96
CA ARG A 172 -10.59 10.57 6.68
C ARG A 172 -9.71 11.25 5.63
N ALA A 173 -8.96 12.28 6.00
CA ALA A 173 -8.04 12.96 5.09
C ALA A 173 -6.97 12.01 4.50
N ILE A 174 -6.42 11.12 5.33
CA ILE A 174 -5.47 10.09 4.87
C ILE A 174 -6.14 9.18 3.83
N LEU A 175 -7.30 8.60 4.17
CA LEU A 175 -7.98 7.66 3.26
C LEU A 175 -8.49 8.31 1.98
N GLU A 176 -8.92 9.57 2.03
CA GLU A 176 -9.34 10.33 0.85
C GLU A 176 -8.18 10.62 -0.09
N GLN A 177 -7.02 11.01 0.46
CA GLN A 177 -5.81 11.21 -0.34
C GLN A 177 -5.36 9.90 -0.99
N MET A 178 -5.22 8.83 -0.19
CA MET A 178 -4.84 7.52 -0.70
C MET A 178 -5.77 7.11 -1.83
N LYS A 179 -7.10 7.17 -1.63
CA LYS A 179 -8.08 6.78 -2.66
C LYS A 179 -7.88 7.52 -3.99
N SER A 180 -7.54 8.80 -3.94
CA SER A 180 -7.26 9.60 -5.13
C SER A 180 -5.98 9.12 -5.84
N ASP A 181 -4.94 8.84 -5.07
CA ASP A 181 -3.64 8.38 -5.58
C ASP A 181 -3.77 6.97 -6.17
N GLU A 182 -4.43 6.04 -5.48
CA GLU A 182 -4.72 4.68 -5.95
C GLU A 182 -5.50 4.66 -7.27
N LEU A 183 -6.52 5.52 -7.40
CA LEU A 183 -7.30 5.60 -8.64
C LEU A 183 -6.41 6.05 -9.82
N LYS A 184 -5.48 6.97 -9.57
CA LYS A 184 -4.52 7.44 -10.58
C LYS A 184 -3.55 6.33 -10.96
N HIS A 185 -3.06 5.53 -10.01
CA HIS A 185 -2.23 4.35 -10.30
C HIS A 185 -2.99 3.30 -11.13
N ALA A 186 -4.24 3.02 -10.77
CA ALA A 186 -5.09 2.08 -11.49
C ALA A 186 -5.24 2.44 -12.98
N VAL A 187 -5.49 3.73 -13.24
CA VAL A 187 -5.63 4.30 -14.60
C VAL A 187 -4.29 4.28 -15.31
N THR A 188 -3.22 4.73 -14.65
CA THR A 188 -1.87 4.77 -15.24
C THR A 188 -1.39 3.39 -15.67
N ALA A 189 -1.60 2.36 -14.83
CA ALA A 189 -1.25 0.97 -15.15
C ALA A 189 -2.06 0.43 -16.34
N LYS A 190 -3.34 0.80 -16.43
CA LYS A 190 -4.22 0.43 -17.55
C LYS A 190 -3.78 1.10 -18.84
N ASP A 191 -3.52 2.41 -18.81
CA ASP A 191 -3.10 3.21 -19.97
C ASP A 191 -1.70 2.80 -20.45
N ALA A 192 -0.84 2.31 -19.56
CA ALA A 192 0.45 1.70 -19.89
C ALA A 192 0.33 0.31 -20.56
N GLY A 193 -0.88 -0.19 -20.79
CA GLY A 193 -1.13 -1.45 -21.51
C GLY A 193 -1.45 -2.64 -20.61
N GLY A 194 -1.82 -2.41 -19.35
CA GLY A 194 -2.29 -3.45 -18.44
C GLY A 194 -3.48 -4.23 -19.00
N ALA A 195 -3.40 -5.56 -18.97
CA ALA A 195 -4.49 -6.43 -19.39
C ALA A 195 -5.54 -6.59 -18.30
N ASP A 196 -6.81 -6.66 -18.68
CA ASP A 196 -7.86 -7.10 -17.76
C ASP A 196 -7.57 -8.53 -17.30
N LEU A 197 -7.48 -8.73 -15.99
CA LEU A 197 -7.25 -10.04 -15.42
C LEU A 197 -8.48 -10.94 -15.60
N PRO A 198 -8.29 -12.24 -15.90
CA PRO A 198 -9.41 -13.15 -16.06
C PRO A 198 -10.18 -13.28 -14.72
N PRO A 199 -11.51 -13.45 -14.75
CA PRO A 199 -12.33 -13.45 -13.54
C PRO A 199 -11.81 -14.37 -12.42
N PRO A 200 -11.35 -15.62 -12.67
CA PRO A 200 -10.84 -16.48 -11.60
C PRO A 200 -9.70 -15.86 -10.78
N VAL A 201 -8.80 -15.11 -11.44
CA VAL A 201 -7.68 -14.44 -10.76
C VAL A 201 -8.20 -13.30 -9.89
N ARG A 202 -9.12 -12.48 -10.42
CA ARG A 202 -9.75 -11.37 -9.67
C ARG A 202 -10.47 -11.87 -8.41
N HIS A 203 -11.20 -12.99 -8.52
CA HIS A 203 -11.85 -13.62 -7.37
C HIS A 203 -10.83 -14.14 -6.34
N ALA A 204 -9.72 -14.73 -6.78
CA ALA A 204 -8.65 -15.17 -5.89
C ALA A 204 -8.02 -14.00 -5.13
N MET A 205 -7.76 -12.88 -5.81
CA MET A 205 -7.27 -11.64 -5.19
C MET A 205 -8.25 -11.12 -4.13
N THR A 206 -9.56 -11.08 -4.46
CA THR A 206 -10.59 -10.66 -3.50
C THR A 206 -10.63 -11.58 -2.27
N LEU A 207 -10.50 -12.90 -2.45
CA LEU A 207 -10.47 -13.85 -1.34
C LEU A 207 -9.24 -13.64 -0.46
N MET A 208 -8.07 -13.45 -1.06
CA MET A 208 -6.84 -13.18 -0.32
C MET A 208 -6.94 -11.89 0.47
N SER A 209 -7.50 -10.84 -0.13
CA SER A 209 -7.74 -9.56 0.54
C SER A 209 -8.69 -9.71 1.75
N LYS A 210 -9.73 -10.55 1.66
CA LYS A 210 -10.60 -10.89 2.80
C LYS A 210 -9.85 -11.60 3.93
N VAL A 211 -8.94 -12.50 3.61
CA VAL A 211 -8.11 -13.19 4.62
C VAL A 211 -7.18 -12.18 5.30
N MET A 212 -6.52 -11.32 4.51
CA MET A 212 -5.66 -10.26 5.03
C MET A 212 -6.43 -9.33 5.95
N THR A 213 -7.51 -8.71 5.47
CA THR A 213 -8.33 -7.77 6.24
C THR A 213 -8.85 -8.38 7.54
N PHE A 214 -9.33 -9.62 7.53
CA PHE A 214 -9.82 -10.31 8.72
C PHE A 214 -8.73 -10.56 9.77
N THR A 215 -7.52 -10.90 9.34
CA THR A 215 -6.40 -11.23 10.24
C THR A 215 -5.71 -9.99 10.79
N THR A 216 -5.46 -8.98 9.94
CA THR A 216 -4.73 -7.75 10.29
C THR A 216 -5.57 -6.77 11.10
N TYR A 217 -6.90 -6.85 11.04
CA TYR A 217 -7.79 -6.04 11.87
C TYR A 217 -7.48 -6.17 13.38
N ARG A 218 -7.00 -7.34 13.82
CA ARG A 218 -6.81 -7.67 15.24
C ARG A 218 -5.36 -7.78 15.67
N ILE A 219 -4.44 -8.06 14.76
CA ILE A 219 -3.06 -8.52 15.02
C ILE A 219 -2.04 -7.53 14.47
#